data_AF-A0A6L6PQ47-F1
#
_entry.id   AF-A0A6L6PQ47-F1
#
_cell.length_a   1.000
_cell.length_b   1.000
_cell.length_c   1.000
_cell.angle_alpha   90.00
_cell.angle_beta   90.00
_cell.angle_gamma   90.00
#
_symmetry.space_group_name_H-M   'P 1'
#
loop_
_entity.id
_entity.type
_entity.pdbx_description
1 polymer ?
#
loop_
_entity_poly.entity_id
_entity_poly.type
_entity_poly.pdbx_seq_one_letter_code
_entity_poly.pdbx_strand_id
1 'polypeptide(L)'
;MPPTTFAAIGYMHNKVDTITTSPMLKKLPFERTMNEVAQLQGIFQEQGWQLENDATWFDLSPQGRADLRARIRLGNHGCCKWVSLRAPGKYSMIFRLRCVDDCDSKLGLDRYLIDISIGEDYLDEIEQRKRQKASS
;
A
#
# COMPACT_ATOMS: atom_id res chain seq x y z
N MET A 1 -3.07 12.55 -5.13
CA MET A 1 -3.19 11.87 -3.82
C MET A 1 -4.63 11.97 -3.35
N PRO A 2 -5.21 10.91 -2.76
CA PRO A 2 -6.53 11.00 -2.13
C PRO A 2 -6.54 12.09 -1.03
N PRO A 3 -7.71 12.66 -0.69
CA PRO A 3 -7.84 13.50 0.50
C PRO A 3 -7.27 12.77 1.72
N THR A 4 -6.34 13.40 2.43
CA THR A 4 -5.51 12.76 3.46
C THR A 4 -5.65 13.51 4.77
N THR A 5 -5.91 12.77 5.86
CA THR A 5 -6.15 13.38 7.17
C THR A 5 -4.90 13.40 8.06
N PHE A 6 -4.02 12.40 7.90
CA PHE A 6 -2.73 12.35 8.57
C PHE A 6 -1.63 12.04 7.56
N ALA A 7 -0.52 12.76 7.69
CA ALA A 7 0.71 12.53 6.94
C ALA A 7 1.89 12.47 7.91
N ALA A 8 2.73 11.46 7.76
CA ALA A 8 4.03 11.34 8.39
C ALA A 8 5.11 11.59 7.34
N ILE A 9 6.11 12.41 7.69
CA ILE A 9 7.24 12.73 6.81
C ILE A 9 8.47 12.01 7.35
N GLY A 10 9.04 11.12 6.54
CA GLY A 10 10.32 10.48 6.80
C GLY A 10 11.47 11.35 6.29
N TYR A 11 12.55 11.41 7.06
CA TYR A 11 13.76 12.13 6.69
C TYR A 11 14.94 11.16 6.61
N MET A 12 15.75 11.31 5.57
CA MET A 12 17.03 10.61 5.41
C MET A 12 18.07 11.61 4.90
N HIS A 13 19.29 11.56 5.45
CA HIS A 13 20.38 12.50 5.11
C HIS A 13 19.96 13.99 5.17
N ASN A 14 19.17 14.37 6.17
CA ASN A 14 18.61 15.73 6.35
C ASN A 14 17.72 16.22 5.20
N LYS A 15 17.18 15.30 4.38
CA LYS A 15 16.21 15.59 3.32
C LYS A 15 14.93 14.79 3.55
N VAL A 16 13.81 15.29 3.03
CA VAL A 16 12.55 14.52 2.99
C VAL A 16 12.77 13.32 2.07
N ASP A 17 12.46 12.15 2.58
CA ASP A 17 12.66 10.87 1.91
C ASP A 17 11.32 10.23 1.54
N THR A 18 10.39 10.20 2.49
CA THR A 18 9.08 9.56 2.32
C THR A 18 7.95 10.40 2.90
N ILE A 19 6.77 10.30 2.28
CA ILE A 19 5.52 10.81 2.82
C ILE A 19 4.58 9.63 2.95
N THR A 20 4.22 9.28 4.19
CA THR A 20 3.22 8.25 4.49
C THR A 20 1.92 8.91 4.87
N THR A 21 0.85 8.58 4.17
CA THR A 21 -0.47 9.10 4.43
C THR A 21 -1.43 7.99 4.78
N SER A 22 -2.36 8.27 5.69
CA SER A 22 -3.55 7.43 5.84
C SER A 22 -4.74 8.17 5.24
N PRO A 23 -5.40 7.61 4.21
CA PRO A 23 -6.62 8.20 3.66
C PRO A 23 -7.80 8.09 4.63
N MET A 24 -7.65 7.34 5.75
CA MET A 24 -8.73 7.03 6.68
C MET A 24 -8.49 7.69 8.04
N LEU A 25 -9.40 8.59 8.45
CA LEU A 25 -9.39 9.19 9.80
C LEU A 25 -9.83 8.21 10.89
N LYS A 26 -10.62 7.20 10.55
CA LYS A 26 -11.17 6.19 11.47
C LYS A 26 -10.88 4.79 10.95
N LYS A 27 -10.56 3.86 11.85
CA LYS A 27 -10.49 2.43 11.54
C LYS A 27 -11.87 1.96 11.08
N LEU A 28 -11.97 1.25 9.95
CA LEU A 28 -13.26 0.83 9.38
C LEU A 28 -13.48 -0.69 9.49
N PRO A 29 -14.75 -1.15 9.51
CA PRO A 29 -15.07 -2.55 9.28
C PRO A 29 -14.63 -3.01 7.88
N PHE A 30 -14.33 -4.31 7.75
CA PHE A 30 -13.74 -4.89 6.55
C PHE A 30 -14.42 -4.48 5.23
N GLU A 31 -15.75 -4.61 5.12
CA GLU A 31 -16.47 -4.28 3.87
C GLU A 31 -16.34 -2.82 3.47
N ARG A 32 -16.38 -1.91 4.44
CA ARG A 32 -16.17 -0.48 4.15
C ARG A 32 -14.74 -0.22 3.70
N THR A 33 -13.76 -0.88 4.33
CA THR A 33 -12.37 -0.80 3.90
C THR A 33 -12.18 -1.34 2.49
N MET A 34 -12.88 -2.41 2.08
CA MET A 34 -12.78 -2.94 0.72
C MET A 34 -13.31 -1.97 -0.34
N ASN A 35 -14.31 -1.16 -0.01
CA ASN A 35 -14.79 -0.10 -0.90
C ASN A 35 -13.72 0.99 -1.08
N GLU A 36 -13.06 1.41 0.00
CA GLU A 36 -11.93 2.35 -0.07
C GLU A 36 -10.76 1.76 -0.88
N VAL A 37 -10.43 0.49 -0.67
CA VAL A 37 -9.39 -0.19 -1.47
C VAL A 37 -9.74 -0.19 -2.96
N ALA A 38 -10.99 -0.50 -3.30
CA ALA A 38 -11.46 -0.48 -4.69
C ALA A 38 -11.30 0.91 -5.34
N GLN A 39 -11.72 1.95 -4.62
CA GLN A 39 -11.65 3.32 -5.11
C GLN A 39 -10.19 3.77 -5.31
N LEU A 40 -9.33 3.53 -4.32
CA LEU A 40 -7.91 3.89 -4.37
C LEU A 40 -7.19 3.15 -5.50
N GLN A 41 -7.43 1.85 -5.64
CA GLN A 41 -6.87 1.04 -6.72
C GLN A 41 -7.30 1.56 -8.09
N GLY A 42 -8.57 1.92 -8.27
CA GLY A 42 -9.07 2.55 -9.50
C GLY A 42 -8.34 3.86 -9.81
N ILE A 43 -8.20 4.75 -8.81
CA ILE A 43 -7.45 6.01 -8.97
C ILE A 43 -6.00 5.74 -9.39
N PHE A 44 -5.31 4.78 -8.76
CA PHE A 44 -3.93 4.48 -9.11
C PHE A 44 -3.79 3.92 -10.53
N GLN A 45 -4.71 3.05 -10.93
CA GLN A 45 -4.77 2.51 -12.29
C GLN A 45 -5.02 3.61 -13.33
N GLU A 46 -5.98 4.51 -13.09
CA GLU A 46 -6.29 5.63 -13.99
C GLU A 46 -5.14 6.65 -14.11
N GLN A 47 -4.39 6.86 -13.02
CA GLN A 47 -3.26 7.79 -12.97
C GLN A 47 -1.94 7.17 -13.46
N GLY A 48 -1.97 5.94 -13.98
CA GLY A 48 -0.82 5.30 -14.61
C GLY A 48 0.25 4.79 -13.63
N TRP A 49 -0.09 4.54 -12.37
CA TRP A 49 0.80 3.82 -11.45
C TRP A 49 0.99 2.39 -11.93
N GLN A 50 2.25 1.94 -11.93
CA GLN A 50 2.62 0.61 -12.39
C GLN A 50 2.87 -0.30 -11.20
N LEU A 51 2.45 -1.57 -11.30
CA LEU A 51 2.86 -2.59 -10.34
C LEU A 51 4.38 -2.81 -10.43
N GLU A 52 5.02 -2.92 -9.27
CA GLU A 52 6.44 -3.20 -9.18
C GLU A 52 6.69 -4.72 -9.22
N ASN A 53 7.63 -5.19 -10.04
CA ASN A 53 8.02 -6.60 -10.16
C ASN A 53 6.81 -7.53 -10.43
N ASP A 54 6.64 -8.55 -9.58
CA ASP A 54 5.59 -9.57 -9.59
C ASP A 54 4.39 -9.20 -8.70
N ALA A 55 4.29 -7.93 -8.27
CA ALA A 55 3.16 -7.47 -7.48
C ALA A 55 1.85 -7.64 -8.24
N THR A 56 0.80 -7.99 -7.49
CA THR A 56 -0.57 -8.06 -7.99
C THR A 56 -1.45 -7.08 -7.24
N TRP A 57 -2.39 -6.51 -7.97
CA TRP A 57 -3.49 -5.73 -7.41
C TRP A 57 -4.27 -6.56 -6.37
N PHE A 58 -4.95 -5.89 -5.45
CA PHE A 58 -5.84 -6.55 -4.51
C PHE A 58 -6.96 -7.26 -5.29
N ASP A 59 -7.14 -8.57 -5.04
CA ASP A 59 -8.29 -9.31 -5.55
C ASP A 59 -9.52 -8.96 -4.72
N LEU A 60 -10.43 -8.21 -5.35
CA LEU A 60 -11.65 -7.70 -4.72
C LEU A 60 -12.89 -8.54 -5.07
N SER A 61 -12.72 -9.70 -5.71
CA SER A 61 -13.78 -10.70 -5.88
C SER A 61 -14.25 -11.22 -4.51
N PRO A 62 -15.45 -11.84 -4.41
CA PRO A 62 -15.93 -12.39 -3.15
C PRO A 62 -14.94 -13.37 -2.50
N GLN A 63 -14.33 -14.26 -3.30
CA GLN A 63 -13.30 -15.18 -2.81
C GLN A 63 -12.01 -14.45 -2.42
N GLY A 64 -11.55 -13.53 -3.27
CA GLY A 64 -10.36 -12.71 -3.00
C GLY A 64 -10.45 -11.93 -1.70
N ARG A 65 -11.62 -11.33 -1.42
CA ARG A 65 -11.92 -10.63 -0.16
C ARG A 65 -11.89 -11.57 1.04
N ALA A 66 -12.50 -12.75 0.93
CA ALA A 66 -12.49 -13.74 2.01
C ALA A 66 -11.06 -14.20 2.33
N ASP A 67 -10.28 -14.52 1.31
CA ASP A 67 -8.88 -14.94 1.44
C ASP A 67 -8.00 -13.80 1.98
N LEU A 68 -8.21 -12.58 1.51
CA LEU A 68 -7.51 -11.38 1.99
C LEU A 68 -7.76 -11.16 3.48
N ARG A 69 -9.03 -11.24 3.91
CA ARG A 69 -9.41 -11.09 5.32
C ARG A 69 -8.77 -12.16 6.18
N ALA A 70 -8.83 -13.42 5.76
CA ALA A 70 -8.19 -14.53 6.47
C ALA A 70 -6.68 -14.33 6.58
N ARG A 71 -5.99 -14.02 5.48
CA ARG A 71 -4.52 -13.80 5.47
C ARG A 71 -4.08 -12.68 6.40
N ILE A 72 -4.77 -11.54 6.40
CA ILE A 72 -4.42 -10.39 7.25
C ILE A 72 -4.65 -10.71 8.73
N ARG A 73 -5.64 -11.55 9.04
CA ARG A 73 -5.95 -11.96 10.43
C ARG A 73 -5.01 -13.04 10.98
N LEU A 74 -4.51 -13.95 10.14
CA LEU A 74 -3.66 -15.07 10.55
C LEU A 74 -2.24 -14.69 10.98
N GLY A 75 -1.82 -13.45 10.75
CA GLY A 75 -0.53 -12.98 11.21
C GLY A 75 -0.56 -12.64 12.69
N ASN A 76 0.05 -13.49 13.53
CA ASN A 76 0.44 -13.13 14.89
C ASN A 76 1.07 -11.72 14.86
N HIS A 77 0.39 -10.74 15.46
CA HIS A 77 0.84 -9.35 15.56
C HIS A 77 1.00 -8.59 14.22
N GLY A 78 -0.09 -8.37 13.50
CA GLY A 78 -0.15 -7.26 12.54
C GLY A 78 0.41 -7.56 11.15
N CYS A 79 0.20 -8.77 10.64
CA CYS A 79 0.42 -9.02 9.22
C CYS A 79 -0.45 -8.06 8.39
N CYS A 80 0.17 -7.48 7.38
CA CYS A 80 -0.46 -6.55 6.46
C CYS A 80 -0.32 -7.11 5.05
N LYS A 81 -1.27 -6.78 4.19
CA LYS A 81 -1.11 -7.00 2.75
C LYS A 81 -0.77 -5.66 2.14
N TRP A 82 0.30 -5.61 1.35
CA TRP A 82 0.63 -4.44 0.56
C TRP A 82 0.79 -4.78 -0.92
N VAL A 83 0.69 -3.74 -1.72
CA VAL A 83 1.03 -3.71 -3.13
C VAL A 83 2.08 -2.62 -3.32
N SER A 84 3.18 -2.99 -3.99
CA SER A 84 4.22 -2.04 -4.38
C SER A 84 3.92 -1.49 -5.76
N LEU A 85 3.92 -0.17 -5.87
CA LEU A 85 3.61 0.58 -7.08
C LEU A 85 4.75 1.53 -7.38
N ARG A 86 4.90 1.91 -8.65
CA ARG A 86 5.87 2.92 -9.07
C ARG A 86 5.33 3.85 -10.14
N ALA A 87 5.83 5.07 -10.11
CA ALA A 87 5.85 6.00 -11.21
C ALA A 87 7.31 6.08 -11.68
N PRO A 88 7.70 5.35 -12.75
CA PRO A 88 9.09 5.14 -13.11
C PRO A 88 9.91 6.44 -13.18
N GLY A 89 11.07 6.43 -12.51
CA GLY A 89 11.99 7.57 -12.48
C GLY A 89 11.49 8.79 -11.70
N LYS A 90 10.40 8.63 -10.93
CA LYS A 90 9.83 9.69 -10.08
C LYS A 90 9.59 9.24 -8.66
N TYR A 91 8.74 8.21 -8.46
CA TYR A 91 8.28 7.83 -7.13
C TYR A 91 8.06 6.32 -7.01
N SER A 92 8.38 5.77 -5.84
CA SER A 92 7.87 4.46 -5.38
C SER A 92 6.70 4.68 -4.43
N MET A 93 5.79 3.71 -4.35
CA MET A 93 4.64 3.75 -3.47
C MET A 93 4.35 2.36 -2.86
N ILE A 94 4.05 2.34 -1.56
CA ILE A 94 3.48 1.18 -0.88
C ILE A 94 2.03 1.49 -0.56
N PHE A 95 1.12 0.71 -1.13
CA PHE A 95 -0.30 0.72 -0.79
C PHE A 95 -0.60 -0.47 0.13
N ARG A 96 -0.77 -0.20 1.42
CA ARG A 96 -0.86 -1.20 2.48
C ARG A 96 -2.24 -1.22 3.12
N LEU A 97 -2.73 -2.43 3.38
CA LEU A 97 -3.92 -2.73 4.16
C LEU A 97 -3.51 -3.57 5.38
N ARG A 98 -3.98 -3.19 6.56
CA ARG A 98 -3.71 -3.93 7.80
C ARG A 98 -4.92 -3.96 8.72
N CYS A 99 -5.05 -5.04 9.48
CA CYS A 99 -5.94 -5.09 10.62
C CYS A 99 -5.24 -4.49 11.83
N VAL A 100 -5.96 -3.65 12.59
CA VAL A 100 -5.39 -2.82 13.67
C VAL A 100 -6.21 -2.83 14.96
N ASP A 101 -7.32 -3.57 14.97
CA ASP A 101 -8.18 -3.76 16.13
C ASP A 101 -9.01 -5.02 15.96
N ASP A 102 -9.22 -5.75 17.06
CA ASP A 102 -10.07 -6.95 17.12
C ASP A 102 -9.82 -7.96 15.99
N CYS A 103 -8.57 -8.16 15.58
CA CYS A 103 -8.23 -8.99 14.41
C CYS A 103 -8.59 -10.46 14.56
N ASP A 104 -8.73 -10.94 15.80
CA ASP A 104 -9.15 -12.31 16.10
C ASP A 104 -10.67 -12.45 16.19
N SER A 105 -11.43 -11.35 16.12
CA SER A 105 -12.89 -11.36 16.26
C SER A 105 -13.57 -12.18 15.17
N LYS A 106 -14.25 -13.26 15.56
CA LYS A 106 -15.14 -14.03 14.66
C LYS A 106 -16.51 -13.37 14.45
N LEU A 107 -16.78 -12.26 15.15
CA LEU A 107 -18.07 -11.56 15.17
C LEU A 107 -18.10 -10.33 14.26
N GLY A 108 -17.06 -10.09 13.45
CA GLY A 108 -17.00 -8.94 12.55
C GLY A 108 -16.62 -7.60 13.21
N LEU A 109 -16.10 -7.65 14.44
CA LEU A 109 -15.61 -6.46 15.16
C LEU A 109 -14.23 -5.98 14.70
N ASP A 110 -13.54 -6.76 13.86
CA ASP A 110 -12.25 -6.41 13.28
C ASP A 110 -12.28 -5.04 12.58
N ARG A 111 -11.20 -4.27 12.77
CA ARG A 111 -11.03 -2.95 12.18
C ARG A 111 -9.73 -2.84 11.40
N TYR A 112 -9.82 -2.15 10.28
CA TYR A 112 -8.74 -2.05 9.31
C TYR A 112 -8.37 -0.60 9.04
N LEU A 113 -7.10 -0.42 8.67
CA LEU A 113 -6.56 0.82 8.15
C LEU A 113 -5.85 0.57 6.82
N ILE A 114 -5.86 1.62 6.02
CA ILE A 114 -5.09 1.75 4.80
C ILE A 114 -3.98 2.76 5.07
N ASP A 115 -2.77 2.42 4.63
CA ASP A 115 -1.62 3.30 4.65
C ASP A 115 -1.05 3.38 3.22
N ILE A 116 -0.77 4.59 2.74
CA ILE A 116 -0.16 4.87 1.44
C ILE A 116 1.14 5.62 1.70
N SER A 117 2.28 4.94 1.52
CA SER A 117 3.61 5.55 1.61
C SER A 117 4.14 5.84 0.22
N ILE A 118 4.68 7.03 -0.02
CA ILE A 118 5.33 7.43 -1.27
C ILE A 118 6.75 7.88 -0.96
N GLY A 119 7.73 7.47 -1.75
CA GLY A 119 9.13 7.87 -1.62
C GLY A 119 9.83 7.93 -2.99
N GLU A 120 11.15 8.08 -2.98
CA GLU A 120 11.96 8.02 -4.21
C GLU A 120 11.91 6.62 -4.85
N ASP A 121 12.02 6.56 -6.18
CA ASP A 121 12.10 5.31 -6.95
C ASP A 121 13.56 4.80 -7.00
N TYR A 122 14.02 4.19 -5.90
CA TYR A 122 15.39 3.66 -5.80
C TYR A 122 15.69 2.49 -6.74
N LEU A 123 14.66 1.78 -7.23
CA LEU A 123 14.87 0.68 -8.17
C LEU A 123 15.29 1.17 -9.54
N ASP A 124 14.69 2.26 -10.02
CA ASP A 124 15.09 2.87 -11.29
C ASP A 124 16.55 3.34 -11.22
N GLU A 125 16.99 3.92 -10.09
CA GLU A 125 18.41 4.27 -9.90
C GLU A 125 19.34 3.05 -9.96
N ILE A 126 18.94 1.95 -9.33
CA ILE A 126 19.73 0.71 -9.33
C ILE A 126 19.80 0.12 -10.75
N GLU A 127 18.69 0.12 -11.50
CA GLU A 127 18.66 -0.34 -12.88
C GLU A 127 19.51 0.52 -13.82
N GLN A 128 19.44 1.84 -13.68
CA GLN A 128 20.26 2.77 -14.45
C GLN A 128 21.76 2.54 -14.18
N ARG A 129 22.15 2.37 -12.91
CA ARG A 129 23.54 2.04 -12.54
C ARG A 129 24.00 0.70 -13.11
N LYS A 130 23.13 -0.32 -13.14
CA LYS A 130 23.42 -1.62 -13.76
C LYS A 130 23.63 -1.50 -15.28
N ARG A 131 22.79 -0.72 -15.97
CA ARG A 131 22.92 -0.47 -17.42
C ARG A 131 24.21 0.25 -17.77
N GLN A 132 24.60 1.27 -17.00
CA GLN A 132 25.87 1.99 -17.19
C GLN A 132 27.09 1.07 -17.02
N LYS A 133 27.08 0.18 -16.02
CA LYS A 133 28.15 -0.81 -15.82
C LYS A 133 28.24 -1.87 -16.91
N ALA A 134 27.13 -2.22 -17.55
CA ALA A 134 27.10 -3.19 -18.65
C ALA A 134 27.54 -2.59 -20.00
N SER A 135 27.63 -1.26 -20.10
CA SER A 135 28.06 -0.54 -21.30
C SER A 135 29.49 0.03 -21.20
N SER A 136 30.21 -0.26 -20.11
CA SER A 136 31.64 0.04 -19.91
C SER A 136 32.45 -1.24 -19.97
#